data_AF-A0A9E6DAG9-F1
#
_entry.id   AF-A0A9E6DAG9-F1
#
_cell.length_a   1.000
_cell.length_b   1.000
_cell.length_c   1.000
_cell.angle_alpha   90.00
_cell.angle_beta   90.00
_cell.angle_gamma   90.00
#
_symmetry.space_group_name_H-M   'P 1'
#
loop_
_entity.id
_entity.type
_entity.pdbx_description
1 polymer ?
#
loop_
_entity_poly.entity_id
_entity_poly.type
_entity_poly.pdbx_seq_one_letter_code
_entity_poly.pdbx_strand_id
1 'polypeptide(L)'
;MTLFRVLFISLFTCCFTAQAQYTETINSNRPGASSGAYAVGINVIQAEGGITYMKNKHELRKQDFGGAGLEYEFRYGIWKEAFEINLSGAFQFGSITDNTTGTKTSLSNFKINTLGAKYLFYDPYKKKEGQAEDKPNLYSWHANHKFAWKTLLPSVAIYAGMNFNLTNTPFVYGSNFNFSNLKEPTMSPK
;
A
#
# COMPACT_ATOMS: atom_id res chain seq x y z
N MET A 1 1.70 31.12 -21.30
CA MET A 1 2.09 30.04 -22.25
C MET A 1 3.54 29.58 -22.11
N THR A 2 4.44 30.36 -21.52
CA THR A 2 5.86 30.00 -21.31
C THR A 2 6.06 28.97 -20.18
N LEU A 3 5.32 29.10 -19.07
CA LEU A 3 5.45 28.23 -17.90
C LEU A 3 5.07 26.77 -18.18
N PHE A 4 4.02 26.55 -18.97
CA PHE A 4 3.59 25.22 -19.40
C PHE A 4 4.64 24.53 -20.27
N ARG A 5 5.30 25.26 -21.17
CA ARG A 5 6.38 24.73 -22.02
C ARG A 5 7.61 24.36 -21.21
N VAL A 6 7.98 25.18 -20.23
CA VAL A 6 9.11 24.89 -19.32
C VAL A 6 8.83 23.64 -18.48
N LEU A 7 7.62 23.51 -17.93
CA LEU A 7 7.19 22.32 -17.19
C LEU A 7 7.27 21.05 -18.05
N PHE A 8 6.77 21.14 -19.29
CA PHE A 8 6.72 20.02 -20.20
C PHE A 8 8.12 19.54 -20.62
N ILE A 9 9.03 20.48 -20.90
CA ILE A 9 10.43 20.16 -21.23
C ILE A 9 11.15 19.57 -20.01
N SER A 10 10.93 20.12 -18.81
CA SER A 10 11.52 19.59 -17.57
C SER A 10 11.09 18.16 -17.29
N LEU A 11 9.82 17.82 -17.54
CA LEU A 11 9.29 16.47 -17.31
C LEU A 11 9.94 15.45 -18.26
N PHE A 12 10.10 15.80 -19.53
CA PHE A 12 10.73 14.92 -20.53
C PHE A 12 12.21 14.69 -20.26
N THR A 13 12.97 15.72 -19.85
CA THR A 13 14.40 15.57 -19.57
C THR A 13 14.67 14.69 -18.35
N CYS A 14 13.76 14.65 -17.36
CA CYS A 14 13.87 13.78 -16.18
C CYS A 14 13.80 12.29 -16.52
N CYS A 15 13.13 11.90 -17.61
CA CYS A 15 13.03 10.49 -18.00
C CYS A 15 14.37 9.93 -18.47
N PHE A 16 15.27 10.74 -19.03
CA PHE A 16 16.56 10.28 -19.55
C PHE A 16 17.60 9.99 -18.46
N THR A 17 17.41 10.52 -17.24
CA THR A 17 18.30 10.28 -16.10
C THR A 17 17.80 9.17 -15.17
N ALA A 18 16.63 8.59 -15.45
CA ALA A 18 16.07 7.52 -14.66
C ALA A 18 16.94 6.26 -14.77
N GLN A 19 17.57 5.87 -13.67
CA GLN A 19 18.19 4.56 -13.52
C GLN A 19 17.15 3.60 -12.97
N ALA A 20 16.93 2.47 -13.64
CA ALA A 20 16.04 1.43 -13.15
C ALA A 20 16.86 0.40 -12.36
N GLN A 21 16.44 0.12 -11.13
CA GLN A 21 16.98 -1.00 -10.36
C GLN A 21 16.11 -2.24 -10.64
N TYR A 22 16.74 -3.34 -11.05
CA TYR A 22 16.06 -4.63 -11.17
C TYR A 22 15.83 -5.20 -9.78
N THR A 23 14.58 -5.43 -9.43
CA THR A 23 14.20 -6.26 -8.28
C THR A 23 13.77 -7.63 -8.79
N GLU A 24 14.09 -8.69 -8.05
CA GLU A 24 13.72 -10.09 -8.40
C GLU A 24 12.20 -10.27 -8.50
N THR A 25 11.45 -9.48 -7.71
CA THR A 25 9.98 -9.45 -7.74
C THR A 25 9.48 -8.01 -7.74
N ILE A 26 8.52 -7.70 -8.61
CA ILE A 26 7.78 -6.43 -8.57
C ILE A 26 6.63 -6.61 -7.57
N ASN A 27 6.83 -6.16 -6.34
CA ASN A 27 5.82 -6.24 -5.29
C ASN A 27 4.90 -5.00 -5.29
N SER A 28 4.12 -4.83 -6.36
CA SER A 28 3.08 -3.78 -6.40
C SER A 28 1.85 -4.25 -5.63
N ASN A 29 1.41 -3.48 -4.63
CA ASN A 29 0.19 -3.77 -3.88
C ASN A 29 -1.09 -3.41 -4.66
N ARG A 30 -0.95 -2.88 -5.89
CA ARG A 30 -2.04 -2.41 -6.76
C ARG A 30 -1.98 -3.04 -8.15
N PRO A 31 -3.11 -3.54 -8.71
CA PRO A 31 -4.49 -3.50 -8.21
C PRO A 31 -4.88 -4.80 -7.48
N GLY A 32 -5.31 -4.70 -6.20
CA GLY A 32 -5.76 -5.86 -5.43
C GLY A 32 -5.66 -5.74 -3.91
N ALA A 33 -4.99 -4.70 -3.38
CA ALA A 33 -4.79 -4.46 -1.94
C ALA A 33 -4.18 -5.66 -1.16
N SER A 34 -3.62 -6.63 -1.88
CA SER A 34 -2.92 -7.77 -1.32
C SER A 34 -1.44 -7.42 -1.24
N SER A 35 -0.86 -7.59 -0.05
CA SER A 35 0.58 -7.43 0.15
C SER A 35 1.25 -8.79 0.08
N GLY A 36 2.26 -8.92 -0.78
CA GLY A 36 3.09 -10.11 -0.81
C GLY A 36 3.92 -10.26 0.47
N ALA A 37 4.31 -11.50 0.79
CA ALA A 37 5.14 -11.81 1.95
C ALA A 37 6.56 -11.18 1.88
N TYR A 38 7.00 -10.81 0.68
CA TYR A 38 8.34 -10.29 0.40
C TYR A 38 8.46 -8.80 0.70
N ALA A 39 9.67 -8.36 1.10
CA ALA A 39 10.01 -6.95 1.14
C ALA A 39 10.28 -6.42 -0.28
N VAL A 40 10.19 -5.10 -0.48
CA VAL A 40 10.52 -4.43 -1.76
C VAL A 40 11.97 -4.69 -2.21
N GLY A 41 12.92 -4.81 -1.27
CA GLY A 41 14.35 -5.07 -1.56
C GLY A 41 15.27 -4.46 -0.50
N ILE A 42 16.52 -4.93 -0.40
CA ILE A 42 17.49 -4.40 0.59
C ILE A 42 17.91 -2.98 0.21
N ASN A 43 17.77 -2.03 1.13
CA ASN A 43 18.07 -0.62 0.92
C ASN A 43 17.28 0.03 -0.23
N VAL A 44 16.14 -0.54 -0.59
CA VAL A 44 15.26 0.02 -1.61
C VAL A 44 14.16 0.83 -0.93
N ILE A 45 14.05 2.10 -1.35
CA ILE A 45 12.93 2.97 -1.01
C ILE A 45 11.97 2.96 -2.19
N GLN A 46 10.70 2.71 -1.92
CA GLN A 46 9.64 2.80 -2.91
C GLN A 46 8.53 3.73 -2.41
N ALA A 47 8.07 4.59 -3.30
CA ALA A 47 6.90 5.41 -3.08
C ALA A 47 5.84 5.03 -4.12
N GLU A 48 4.64 4.73 -3.66
CA GLU A 48 3.47 4.50 -4.51
C GLU A 48 2.44 5.61 -4.24
N GLY A 49 1.96 6.22 -5.32
CA GLY A 49 0.88 7.20 -5.30
C GLY A 49 -0.31 6.69 -6.09
N GLY A 50 -1.53 7.02 -5.66
CA GLY A 50 -2.74 6.68 -6.38
C GLY A 50 -3.84 7.70 -6.21
N ILE A 51 -4.74 7.75 -7.19
CA ILE A 51 -5.93 8.58 -7.17
C ILE A 51 -7.13 7.63 -7.18
N THR A 52 -8.02 7.79 -6.22
CA THR A 52 -9.23 6.98 -6.07
C THR A 52 -10.44 7.86 -6.29
N TYR A 53 -11.41 7.40 -7.08
CA TYR A 53 -12.71 8.05 -7.20
C TYR A 53 -13.75 7.23 -6.43
N MET A 54 -14.55 7.88 -5.58
CA MET A 54 -15.46 7.21 -4.66
C MET A 54 -16.87 7.76 -4.83
N LYS A 55 -17.83 6.86 -4.98
CA LYS A 55 -19.26 7.17 -4.96
C LYS A 55 -19.97 6.14 -4.09
N ASN A 56 -20.38 6.55 -2.90
CA ASN A 56 -21.06 5.69 -1.94
C ASN A 56 -22.49 6.19 -1.76
N LYS A 57 -23.46 5.29 -1.83
CA LYS A 57 -24.86 5.57 -1.48
C LYS A 57 -25.20 4.81 -0.21
N HIS A 58 -25.79 5.47 0.76
CA HIS A 58 -26.19 4.84 2.02
C HIS A 58 -27.69 4.98 2.22
N GLU A 59 -28.43 3.91 1.96
CA GLU A 59 -29.90 3.91 1.95
C GLU A 59 -30.50 4.16 3.34
N LEU A 60 -29.98 3.52 4.38
CA LEU A 60 -30.47 3.65 5.76
C LEU A 60 -30.36 5.06 6.33
N ARG A 61 -29.27 5.76 5.97
CA ARG A 61 -28.97 7.13 6.43
C ARG A 61 -29.41 8.18 5.41
N LYS A 62 -29.95 7.76 4.26
CA LYS A 62 -30.30 8.63 3.12
C LYS A 62 -29.19 9.62 2.78
N GLN A 63 -27.94 9.15 2.74
CA GLN A 63 -26.77 9.99 2.48
C GLN A 63 -25.99 9.46 1.30
N ASP A 64 -25.66 10.37 0.38
CA ASP A 64 -24.83 10.10 -0.78
C ASP A 64 -23.49 10.82 -0.62
N PHE A 65 -22.39 10.07 -0.76
CA PHE A 65 -21.05 10.62 -0.78
C PHE A 65 -20.46 10.51 -2.18
N GLY A 66 -20.02 11.64 -2.73
CA GLY A 66 -19.24 11.69 -3.97
C GLY A 66 -17.94 12.44 -3.73
N GLY A 67 -16.81 11.81 -4.04
CA GLY A 67 -15.50 12.41 -3.81
C GLY A 67 -14.38 11.70 -4.55
N ALA A 68 -13.17 12.23 -4.36
CA ALA A 68 -11.94 11.61 -4.78
C ALA A 68 -10.96 11.56 -3.60
N GLY A 69 -9.96 10.71 -3.71
CA GLY A 69 -8.91 10.55 -2.73
C GLY A 69 -7.54 10.47 -3.37
N LEU A 70 -6.55 11.00 -2.67
CA LEU A 70 -5.14 10.79 -2.95
C LEU A 70 -4.60 9.80 -1.92
N GLU A 71 -4.04 8.70 -2.40
CA GLU A 71 -3.45 7.67 -1.55
C GLU A 71 -1.95 7.66 -1.77
N TYR A 72 -1.20 7.51 -0.69
CA TYR A 72 0.25 7.42 -0.71
C TYR A 72 0.72 6.25 0.14
N GLU A 73 1.76 5.57 -0.30
CA GLU A 73 2.43 4.50 0.43
C GLU A 73 3.94 4.63 0.23
N PHE A 74 4.68 4.72 1.34
CA PHE A 74 6.12 4.70 1.36
C PHE A 74 6.57 3.39 1.97
N ARG A 75 7.49 2.69 1.30
CA ARG A 75 8.04 1.41 1.76
C ARG A 75 9.55 1.50 1.76
N TYR A 76 10.16 0.97 2.81
CA TYR A 76 11.60 0.88 2.93
C TYR A 76 12.00 -0.53 3.35
N GLY A 77 12.71 -1.22 2.48
CA GLY A 77 13.27 -2.54 2.79
C GLY A 77 14.66 -2.40 3.42
N ILE A 78 14.81 -2.90 4.64
CA ILE A 78 16.00 -2.65 5.46
C ILE A 78 16.96 -3.83 5.41
N TRP A 79 16.46 -5.07 5.58
CA TRP A 79 17.33 -6.21 5.85
C TRP A 79 16.95 -7.48 5.11
N LYS A 80 17.93 -8.09 4.43
CA LYS A 80 17.90 -9.42 3.77
C LYS A 80 16.60 -9.71 3.00
N GLU A 81 15.94 -8.70 2.42
CA GLU A 81 14.61 -8.82 1.79
C GLU A 81 13.55 -9.48 2.70
N ALA A 82 13.78 -9.44 4.01
CA ALA A 82 12.93 -10.04 5.03
C ALA A 82 12.19 -8.97 5.81
N PHE A 83 12.82 -7.82 6.06
CA PHE A 83 12.23 -6.75 6.87
C PHE A 83 11.93 -5.51 6.04
N GLU A 84 10.68 -5.05 6.13
CA GLU A 84 10.17 -3.84 5.47
C GLU A 84 9.39 -2.99 6.46
N ILE A 85 9.62 -1.68 6.44
CA ILE A 85 8.76 -0.70 7.11
C ILE A 85 7.92 -0.02 6.04
N ASN A 86 6.63 0.18 6.33
CA ASN A 86 5.72 0.90 5.46
C ASN A 86 4.98 2.03 6.17
N LEU A 87 4.77 3.12 5.46
CA LEU A 87 3.95 4.25 5.87
C LEU A 87 2.91 4.48 4.79
N SER A 88 1.66 4.18 5.07
CA SER A 88 0.55 4.36 4.14
C SER A 88 -0.45 5.38 4.66
N GLY A 89 -1.03 6.19 3.80
CA GLY A 89 -2.10 7.10 4.16
C GLY A 89 -2.98 7.48 2.99
N ALA A 90 -4.12 8.09 3.31
CA ALA A 90 -5.05 8.58 2.30
C ALA A 90 -5.60 9.94 2.69
N PHE A 91 -5.68 10.85 1.74
CA PHE A 91 -6.37 12.12 1.83
C PHE A 91 -7.64 12.08 0.98
N GLN A 92 -8.78 12.36 1.57
CA GLN A 92 -10.08 12.30 0.89
C GLN A 92 -10.72 13.68 0.82
N PHE A 93 -11.28 14.00 -0.33
CA PHE A 93 -12.03 15.23 -0.56
C PHE A 93 -13.29 14.93 -1.34
N GLY A 94 -14.42 15.49 -0.92
CA GLY A 94 -15.69 15.22 -1.53
C GLY A 94 -16.83 16.02 -0.94
N SER A 95 -18.04 15.67 -1.35
CA SER A 95 -19.26 16.24 -0.79
C SER A 95 -20.17 15.13 -0.28
N ILE A 96 -20.75 15.36 0.89
CA ILE A 96 -21.84 14.57 1.43
C ILE A 96 -23.13 15.31 1.11
N THR A 97 -24.06 14.63 0.43
CA THR A 97 -25.42 15.10 0.18
C THR A 97 -26.37 14.32 1.08
N ASP A 98 -27.12 15.03 1.92
CA ASP A 98 -28.19 14.44 2.72
C ASP A 98 -29.49 14.47 1.91
N ASN A 99 -30.03 13.30 1.56
CA ASN A 99 -31.26 13.17 0.78
C ASN A 99 -32.53 13.39 1.63
N THR A 100 -32.40 13.58 2.96
CA THR A 100 -33.53 13.94 3.84
C THR A 100 -33.71 15.45 3.92
N THR A 101 -32.61 16.21 4.01
CA THR A 101 -32.63 17.67 4.19
C THR A 101 -32.23 18.45 2.91
N GLY A 102 -31.70 17.75 1.90
CA GLY A 102 -31.20 18.35 0.66
C GLY A 102 -29.89 19.14 0.81
N THR A 103 -29.28 19.12 2.01
CA THR A 103 -28.07 19.87 2.31
C THR A 103 -26.83 19.17 1.76
N LYS A 104 -25.92 19.97 1.21
CA LYS A 104 -24.64 19.52 0.68
C LYS A 104 -23.51 20.11 1.48
N THR A 105 -22.68 19.27 2.08
CA THR A 105 -21.50 19.69 2.86
C THR A 105 -20.23 19.21 2.18
N SER A 106 -19.33 20.15 1.90
CA SER A 106 -18.00 19.83 1.37
C SER A 106 -17.08 19.43 2.52
N LEU A 107 -16.25 18.42 2.28
CA LEU A 107 -15.39 17.85 3.29
C LEU A 107 -14.07 17.40 2.68
N SER A 108 -12.97 17.81 3.29
CA SER A 108 -11.62 17.42 2.89
C SER A 108 -10.79 17.12 4.14
N ASN A 109 -10.29 15.90 4.26
CA ASN A 109 -9.49 15.51 5.41
C ASN A 109 -8.66 14.25 5.12
N PHE A 110 -7.62 14.03 5.92
CA PHE A 110 -6.93 12.73 5.94
C PHE A 110 -7.91 11.65 6.42
N LYS A 111 -7.75 10.41 5.97
CA LYS A 111 -8.58 9.30 6.45
C LYS A 111 -7.91 8.64 7.65
N ILE A 112 -6.78 8.01 7.41
CA ILE A 112 -5.96 7.33 8.42
C ILE A 112 -4.54 7.26 7.88
N ASN A 113 -3.56 7.37 8.77
CA ASN A 113 -2.17 7.11 8.46
C ASN A 113 -1.74 5.85 9.20
N THR A 114 -1.14 4.90 8.53
CA THR A 114 -0.67 3.65 9.12
C THR A 114 0.83 3.58 8.97
N LEU A 115 1.53 3.39 10.09
CA LEU A 115 2.93 2.94 10.09
C LEU A 115 2.93 1.44 10.39
N GLY A 116 3.51 0.63 9.53
CA GLY A 116 3.63 -0.80 9.74
C GLY A 116 5.03 -1.33 9.50
N ALA A 117 5.22 -2.54 9.97
CA ALA A 117 6.43 -3.32 9.79
C ALA A 117 6.03 -4.73 9.37
N LYS A 118 6.75 -5.26 8.38
CA LYS A 118 6.55 -6.59 7.81
C LYS A 118 7.85 -7.38 7.96
N TYR A 119 7.73 -8.61 8.45
CA TYR A 119 8.86 -9.53 8.60
C TYR A 119 8.55 -10.89 7.96
N LEU A 120 9.35 -11.29 6.98
CA LEU A 120 9.27 -12.59 6.32
C LEU A 120 9.85 -13.67 7.24
N PHE A 121 8.99 -14.57 7.71
CA PHE A 121 9.36 -15.64 8.62
C PHE A 121 9.82 -16.90 7.88
N TYR A 122 9.11 -17.26 6.81
CA TYR A 122 9.39 -18.46 6.04
C TYR A 122 9.25 -18.20 4.54
N ASP A 123 10.23 -18.67 3.78
CA ASP A 123 10.22 -18.64 2.33
C ASP A 123 10.92 -19.90 1.80
N PRO A 124 10.21 -20.77 1.06
CA PRO A 124 10.77 -22.02 0.54
C PRO A 124 11.78 -21.80 -0.59
N TYR A 125 11.83 -20.60 -1.17
CA TYR A 125 12.74 -20.23 -2.25
C TYR A 125 13.93 -19.40 -1.77
N LYS A 126 13.89 -18.90 -0.52
CA LYS A 126 15.00 -18.11 0.01
C LYS A 126 16.22 -18.98 0.25
N LYS A 127 17.34 -18.50 -0.28
CA LYS A 127 18.68 -19.05 -0.08
C LYS A 127 18.91 -19.29 1.42
N LYS A 128 18.96 -20.55 1.87
CA LYS A 128 19.61 -20.86 3.14
C LYS A 128 21.07 -20.45 2.97
N GLU A 129 21.55 -19.55 3.81
CA GLU A 129 22.91 -19.03 3.80
C GLU A 129 23.89 -20.22 3.73
N GLY A 130 24.50 -20.46 2.56
CA GLY A 130 25.42 -21.60 2.31
C GLY A 130 24.94 -22.69 1.33
N GLN A 131 23.70 -22.68 0.83
CA GLN A 131 23.27 -23.58 -0.25
C GLN A 131 23.30 -22.85 -1.59
N ALA A 132 24.10 -23.35 -2.52
CA ALA A 132 24.11 -22.89 -3.90
C ALA A 132 22.69 -22.98 -4.47
N GLU A 133 22.32 -22.03 -5.34
CA GLU A 133 21.07 -22.03 -6.10
C GLU A 133 20.73 -23.45 -6.56
N ASP A 134 19.44 -23.80 -6.64
CA ASP A 134 18.99 -24.98 -7.41
C ASP A 134 19.36 -24.73 -8.88
N LYS A 135 20.65 -24.89 -9.19
CA LYS A 135 21.18 -24.66 -10.52
C LYS A 135 20.51 -25.69 -11.42
N PRO A 136 20.02 -25.27 -12.59
CA PRO A 136 19.48 -26.22 -13.55
C PRO A 136 20.55 -27.28 -13.80
N ASN A 137 20.18 -28.54 -13.59
CA ASN A 137 21.06 -29.66 -13.83
C ASN A 137 21.35 -29.71 -15.32
N LEU A 138 22.58 -29.39 -15.72
CA LEU A 138 23.00 -29.34 -17.12
C LEU A 138 23.00 -30.72 -17.80
N TYR A 139 22.97 -31.81 -17.02
CA TYR A 139 23.09 -33.19 -17.52
C TYR A 139 21.76 -33.94 -17.59
N SER A 140 20.71 -33.51 -16.88
CA SER A 140 19.45 -34.25 -16.79
C SER A 140 18.23 -33.35 -16.95
N TRP A 141 17.54 -33.52 -18.09
CA TRP A 141 16.27 -32.85 -18.37
C TRP A 141 15.17 -33.26 -17.38
N HIS A 142 15.11 -34.54 -17.01
CA HIS A 142 14.10 -35.06 -16.07
C HIS A 142 14.28 -34.51 -14.64
N ALA A 143 15.52 -34.29 -14.21
CA ALA A 143 15.79 -33.71 -12.89
C ALA A 143 15.26 -32.27 -12.75
N ASN A 144 15.29 -31.49 -13.85
CA ASN A 144 14.79 -30.11 -13.87
C ASN A 144 13.26 -30.02 -14.02
N HIS A 145 12.61 -31.06 -14.55
CA HIS A 145 11.16 -31.09 -14.81
C HIS A 145 10.37 -31.95 -13.81
N LYS A 146 11.03 -32.51 -12.79
CA LYS A 146 10.35 -33.27 -11.75
C LYS A 146 9.57 -32.34 -10.84
N PHE A 147 8.35 -32.75 -10.50
CA PHE A 147 7.51 -32.02 -9.56
C PHE A 147 8.21 -31.88 -8.19
N ALA A 148 8.37 -30.64 -7.73
CA ALA A 148 9.00 -30.33 -6.46
C ALA A 148 7.92 -29.95 -5.43
N TRP A 149 7.81 -30.70 -4.34
CA TRP A 149 6.81 -30.46 -3.29
C TRP A 149 7.00 -29.11 -2.57
N LYS A 150 8.23 -28.58 -2.54
CA LYS A 150 8.53 -27.25 -2.01
C LYS A 150 7.78 -26.13 -2.73
N THR A 151 7.37 -26.34 -3.99
CA THR A 151 6.68 -25.35 -4.80
C THR A 151 5.24 -25.09 -4.33
N LEU A 152 4.67 -26.03 -3.56
CA LEU A 152 3.33 -25.91 -2.99
C LEU A 152 3.29 -25.14 -1.68
N LEU A 153 4.43 -24.88 -1.04
CA LEU A 153 4.48 -24.17 0.22
C LEU A 153 4.43 -22.64 -0.05
N PRO A 154 3.52 -21.89 0.60
CA PRO A 154 3.51 -20.45 0.48
C PRO A 154 4.59 -19.82 1.36
N SER A 155 5.05 -18.64 0.96
CA SER A 155 5.88 -17.78 1.81
C SER A 155 5.03 -17.11 2.87
N VAL A 156 5.50 -17.13 4.12
CA VAL A 156 4.75 -16.66 5.29
C VAL A 156 5.49 -15.47 5.92
N ALA A 157 4.80 -14.35 6.01
CA ALA A 157 5.27 -13.13 6.67
C ALA A 157 4.29 -12.70 7.75
N ILE A 158 4.82 -12.07 8.79
CA ILE A 158 4.02 -11.38 9.81
C ILE A 158 4.03 -9.88 9.52
N TYR A 159 2.87 -9.26 9.68
CA TYR A 159 2.69 -7.82 9.59
C TYR A 159 2.16 -7.30 10.93
N ALA A 160 2.72 -6.20 11.38
CA ALA A 160 2.22 -5.46 12.54
C ALA A 160 2.24 -3.98 12.22
N GLY A 161 1.15 -3.27 12.51
CA GLY A 161 1.05 -1.83 12.27
C GLY A 161 0.35 -1.06 13.37
N MET A 162 0.49 0.26 13.28
CA MET A 162 -0.18 1.24 14.11
C MET A 162 -0.82 2.28 13.20
N ASN A 163 -2.11 2.48 13.39
CA ASN A 163 -2.89 3.54 12.76
C ASN A 163 -2.86 4.79 13.62
N PHE A 164 -2.66 5.94 12.99
CA PHE A 164 -2.65 7.26 13.56
C PHE A 164 -3.76 8.09 12.95
N ASN A 165 -4.60 8.67 13.82
CA ASN A 165 -5.58 9.67 13.41
C ASN A 165 -5.00 11.07 13.67
N LEU A 166 -4.38 11.66 12.66
CA LEU A 166 -3.73 12.97 12.75
C LEU A 166 -4.73 14.13 12.85
N THR A 167 -6.00 13.90 12.50
CA THR A 167 -7.05 14.93 12.51
C THR A 167 -8.36 14.30 12.99
N ASN A 168 -9.33 15.07 13.47
CA ASN A 168 -10.66 14.53 13.77
C ASN A 168 -11.40 14.27 12.45
N THR A 169 -11.25 13.07 11.89
CA THR A 169 -11.58 12.78 10.49
C THR A 169 -12.93 12.09 10.38
N PRO A 170 -13.94 12.67 9.71
CA PRO A 170 -15.27 12.08 9.57
C PRO A 170 -15.33 10.86 8.62
N PHE A 171 -14.19 10.44 8.07
CA PHE A 171 -14.06 9.36 7.09
C PHE A 171 -13.76 7.99 7.70
N VAL A 172 -13.52 7.93 9.02
CA VAL A 172 -13.34 6.69 9.78
C VAL A 172 -14.67 6.32 10.45
N TYR A 173 -15.10 5.07 10.32
CA TYR A 173 -16.33 4.60 10.95
C TYR A 173 -16.14 4.64 12.48
N GLY A 174 -16.87 5.51 13.17
CA GLY A 174 -16.74 5.74 14.62
C GLY A 174 -16.42 7.18 15.00
N SER A 175 -15.67 7.92 14.16
CA SER A 175 -15.16 9.25 14.51
C SER A 175 -16.23 10.32 14.76
N ASN A 176 -17.46 10.10 14.26
CA ASN A 176 -18.62 10.96 14.49
C ASN A 176 -19.76 10.27 15.26
N PHE A 177 -19.62 9.00 15.63
CA PHE A 177 -20.63 8.28 16.42
C PHE A 177 -20.12 8.07 17.83
N ASN A 178 -19.96 9.19 18.51
CA ASN A 178 -19.72 9.22 19.93
C ASN A 178 -21.06 9.03 20.65
N PHE A 179 -21.62 7.81 20.63
CA PHE A 179 -22.84 7.49 21.39
C PHE A 179 -22.64 7.62 22.92
N SER A 180 -21.40 7.82 23.39
CA SER A 180 -21.03 7.77 24.81
C SER A 180 -19.93 8.75 25.26
N ASN A 181 -19.60 9.81 24.49
CA ASN A 181 -18.49 10.74 24.80
C ASN A 181 -17.12 10.05 25.04
N LEU A 182 -16.91 8.87 24.47
CA LEU A 182 -15.62 8.19 24.46
C LEU A 182 -14.69 8.88 23.47
N LYS A 183 -13.57 9.40 23.96
CA LYS A 183 -12.49 9.90 23.11
C LYS A 183 -11.87 8.71 22.41
N GLU A 184 -12.07 8.57 21.10
CA GLU A 184 -11.40 7.52 20.33
C GLU A 184 -9.88 7.67 20.49
N PRO A 185 -9.14 6.57 20.67
CA PRO A 185 -7.71 6.65 20.82
C PRO A 185 -7.12 7.15 19.50
N THR A 186 -6.24 8.15 19.59
CA THR A 186 -5.52 8.72 18.45
C THR A 186 -4.61 7.69 17.75
N MET A 187 -4.38 6.55 18.40
CA MET A 187 -3.60 5.43 17.92
C MET A 187 -4.36 4.11 18.10
N SER A 188 -4.38 3.27 17.06
CA SER A 188 -4.94 1.90 17.14
C SER A 188 -4.03 0.88 16.46
N PRO A 189 -3.90 -0.35 17.00
CA PRO A 189 -3.09 -1.40 16.36
C PRO A 189 -3.75 -1.89 15.06
N LYS A 190 -2.94 -2.42 14.14
CA LYS A 190 -3.33 -3.02 12.86
C LYS A 190 -2.62 -4.35 12.65
#